data_AF-A0A7S3P5G0-F1
#
_entry.id   AF-A0A7S3P5G0-F1
#
_cell.length_a   1.000
_cell.length_b   1.000
_cell.length_c   1.000
_cell.angle_alpha   90.00
_cell.angle_beta   90.00
_cell.angle_gamma   90.00
#
_symmetry.space_group_name_H-M   'P 1'
#
loop_
_entity.id
_entity.type
_entity.pdbx_description
1 polymer ?
#
loop_
_entity_poly.entity_id
_entity_poly.type
_entity_poly.pdbx_seq_one_letter_code
_entity_poly.pdbx_strand_id
1 'polypeptide(L)'
;NERASGESEVDSEEEQEPLKIQRIIATRTERKGKWREICAKINTTEIDSGSRWFQKPVVDPEADQTFEERFLIKWADLSYLHCSWETRKDLIDQVEGAQAYFSTFFRKSQDGYLFSPDERDDGDYFDPAFTQIHRILEVEWNGDVKPWSADKEASATPEDAGIVMDKKDEDGTGR
;
A
#
# COMPACT_ATOMS: atom_id res chain seq x y z
N ASN A 1 31.41 -4.58 -41.91
CA ASN A 1 30.80 -3.26 -41.81
C ASN A 1 29.32 -3.47 -41.49
N GLU A 2 29.06 -3.69 -40.21
CA GLU A 2 27.71 -3.83 -39.64
C GLU A 2 26.87 -2.58 -39.89
N ARG A 3 25.58 -2.76 -40.21
CA ARG A 3 24.56 -1.76 -39.92
C ARG A 3 23.26 -2.45 -39.50
N ALA A 4 23.18 -2.60 -38.17
CA ALA A 4 22.04 -2.34 -37.29
C ALA A 4 20.64 -2.68 -37.82
N SER A 5 20.12 -3.80 -37.30
CA SER A 5 18.69 -3.99 -37.04
C SER A 5 18.20 -2.86 -36.14
N GLY A 6 17.26 -2.06 -36.63
CA GLY A 6 16.51 -1.12 -35.79
C GLY A 6 15.47 -1.92 -35.01
N GLU A 7 15.75 -2.15 -33.73
CA GLU A 7 14.75 -2.57 -32.75
C GLU A 7 13.83 -1.37 -32.54
N SER A 8 12.57 -1.52 -32.96
CA SER A 8 11.50 -0.60 -32.56
C SER A 8 11.14 -0.90 -31.12
N GLU A 9 11.71 -0.15 -30.18
CA GLU A 9 11.17 -0.02 -28.83
C GLU A 9 9.77 0.57 -28.96
N VAL A 10 8.76 -0.27 -28.79
CA VAL A 10 7.37 0.15 -28.64
C VAL A 10 7.25 0.66 -27.22
N ASP A 11 7.62 1.93 -27.04
CA ASP A 11 7.32 2.68 -25.83
C ASP A 11 5.79 2.82 -25.77
N SER A 12 5.17 1.84 -25.09
CA SER A 12 3.75 1.89 -24.78
C SER A 12 3.63 2.84 -23.61
N GLU A 13 3.59 4.14 -23.90
CA GLU A 13 3.24 5.18 -22.93
C GLU A 13 1.79 4.91 -22.48
N GLU A 14 1.61 3.95 -21.58
CA GLU A 14 0.38 3.83 -20.80
C GLU A 14 0.25 5.16 -20.06
N GLU A 15 -0.69 5.99 -20.50
CA GLU A 15 -1.07 7.23 -19.83
C GLU A 15 -1.51 6.89 -18.41
N GLN A 16 -0.55 6.86 -17.47
CA GLN A 16 -0.84 6.59 -16.07
C GLN A 16 -1.80 7.67 -15.60
N GLU A 17 -3.01 7.25 -15.20
CA GLU A 17 -4.02 8.17 -14.72
C GLU A 17 -3.45 9.03 -13.58
N PRO A 18 -3.69 10.35 -13.59
CA PRO A 18 -3.12 11.24 -12.58
C PRO A 18 -3.62 10.85 -11.19
N LEU A 19 -2.71 10.84 -10.22
CA LEU A 19 -3.04 10.57 -8.83
C LEU A 19 -4.09 11.55 -8.33
N LYS A 20 -5.13 11.03 -7.69
CA LYS A 20 -6.23 11.83 -7.15
C LYS A 20 -6.42 11.54 -5.67
N ILE A 21 -6.44 12.61 -4.86
CA ILE A 21 -6.78 12.53 -3.45
C ILE A 21 -8.29 12.29 -3.33
N GLN A 22 -8.71 11.26 -2.58
CA GLN A 22 -10.11 11.13 -2.14
C GLN A 22 -10.32 11.92 -0.85
N ARG A 23 -9.37 11.82 0.10
CA ARG A 23 -9.49 12.43 1.43
C ARG A 23 -8.14 12.52 2.15
N ILE A 24 -7.94 13.58 2.93
CA ILE A 24 -6.88 13.63 3.95
C ILE A 24 -7.48 13.13 5.26
N ILE A 25 -6.92 12.07 5.83
CA ILE A 25 -7.45 11.40 7.03
C ILE A 25 -6.85 11.99 8.31
N ALA A 26 -5.54 12.22 8.32
CA ALA A 26 -4.84 12.69 9.50
C ALA A 26 -3.61 13.53 9.13
N THR A 27 -3.14 14.32 10.08
CA THR A 27 -1.81 14.94 10.04
C THR A 27 -1.02 14.52 11.26
N ARG A 28 0.30 14.38 11.10
CA ARG A 28 1.22 14.08 12.19
C ARG A 28 2.56 14.74 11.90
N THR A 29 3.23 15.19 12.96
CA THR A 29 4.58 15.72 12.90
C THR A 29 5.51 14.83 13.69
N GLU A 30 6.53 14.31 13.03
CA GLU A 30 7.54 13.43 13.64
C GLU A 30 8.92 13.71 13.08
N ARG A 31 9.94 13.17 13.76
CA ARG A 31 11.31 13.20 13.24
C ARG A 31 11.43 12.36 11.97
N LYS A 32 12.23 12.78 11.00
CA LYS A 32 12.45 12.03 9.75
C LYS A 32 12.94 10.61 9.98
N GLY A 33 13.81 10.40 10.96
CA GLY A 33 14.23 9.05 11.36
C GLY A 33 13.06 8.18 11.82
N LYS A 34 12.13 8.76 12.58
CA LYS A 34 10.91 8.09 13.03
C LYS A 34 9.94 7.81 11.88
N TRP A 35 9.81 8.75 10.94
CA TRP A 35 9.03 8.55 9.73
C TRP A 35 9.52 7.35 8.93
N ARG A 36 10.84 7.17 8.76
CA ARG A 36 11.36 5.98 8.09
C ARG A 36 10.94 4.68 8.79
N GLU A 37 10.95 4.63 10.12
CA GLU A 37 10.49 3.44 10.85
C GLU A 37 8.99 3.17 10.66
N ILE A 38 8.17 4.21 10.66
CA ILE A 38 6.72 4.11 10.46
C ILE A 38 6.42 3.67 9.03
N CYS A 39 6.98 4.39 8.07
CA CYS A 39 6.75 4.19 6.64
C CYS A 39 7.33 2.88 6.13
N ALA A 40 8.43 2.37 6.70
CA ALA A 40 8.98 1.05 6.35
C ALA A 40 8.01 -0.11 6.62
N LYS A 41 6.99 0.09 7.46
CA LYS A 41 5.94 -0.92 7.75
C LYS A 41 4.73 -0.79 6.83
N ILE A 42 4.65 0.26 6.02
CA ILE A 42 3.49 0.57 5.18
C ILE A 42 3.92 0.37 3.73
N ASN A 43 3.76 -0.86 3.24
CA ASN A 43 4.07 -1.20 1.85
C ASN A 43 2.93 -2.00 1.23
N THR A 44 2.61 -1.68 -0.02
CA THR A 44 1.68 -2.43 -0.86
C THR A 44 2.22 -2.43 -2.28
N THR A 45 1.50 -3.02 -3.24
CA THR A 45 1.86 -2.89 -4.67
C THR A 45 1.90 -1.43 -5.13
N GLU A 46 1.10 -0.57 -4.51
CA GLU A 46 0.96 0.85 -4.86
C GLU A 46 1.82 1.77 -4.01
N ILE A 47 2.26 1.33 -2.83
CA ILE A 47 2.90 2.16 -1.81
C ILE A 47 4.26 1.56 -1.48
N ASP A 48 5.32 2.34 -1.65
CA ASP A 48 6.68 1.98 -1.25
C ASP A 48 7.16 2.92 -0.16
N SER A 49 7.68 2.35 0.93
CA SER A 49 8.19 3.10 2.07
C SER A 49 7.20 4.17 2.53
N GLY A 50 5.94 3.76 2.67
CA GLY A 50 4.83 4.58 3.14
C GLY A 50 4.44 5.76 2.26
N SER A 51 4.88 5.83 1.01
CA SER A 51 4.54 6.90 0.05
C SER A 51 4.15 6.34 -1.32
N ARG A 52 3.32 7.07 -2.07
CA ARG A 52 3.07 6.82 -3.52
C ARG A 52 4.26 7.22 -4.40
N TRP A 53 5.17 8.03 -3.87
CA TRP A 53 6.31 8.55 -4.61
C TRP A 53 7.61 7.98 -4.07
N PHE A 54 8.58 7.86 -4.97
CA PHE A 54 9.93 7.46 -4.59
C PHE A 54 10.53 8.50 -3.63
N GLN A 55 10.66 8.11 -2.37
CA GLN A 55 11.30 8.91 -1.34
C GLN A 55 12.80 8.69 -1.44
N LYS A 56 13.54 9.70 -1.91
CA LYS A 56 15.01 9.61 -1.99
C LYS A 56 15.57 9.25 -0.60
N PRO A 57 16.40 8.20 -0.48
CA PRO A 57 16.95 7.82 0.80
C PRO A 57 17.81 8.98 1.33
N VAL A 58 17.44 9.47 2.51
CA VAL A 58 18.19 10.51 3.20
C VAL A 58 19.41 9.84 3.84
N VAL A 59 20.59 10.10 3.29
CA VAL A 59 21.87 9.50 3.72
C VAL A 59 22.51 10.28 4.89
N ASP A 60 21.97 11.45 5.23
CA ASP A 60 22.49 12.33 6.26
C ASP A 60 21.90 12.00 7.66
N PRO A 61 22.69 11.55 8.63
CA PRO A 61 22.23 11.27 10.00
C PRO A 61 21.65 12.49 10.72
N GLU A 62 22.06 13.71 10.36
CA GLU A 62 21.56 14.92 11.02
C GLU A 62 20.13 15.26 10.56
N ALA A 63 19.80 14.91 9.32
CA ALA A 63 18.46 15.08 8.78
C ALA A 63 17.43 14.23 9.55
N ASP A 64 17.84 13.14 10.19
CA ASP A 64 16.96 12.27 10.99
C ASP A 64 16.35 12.98 12.19
N GLN A 65 17.07 13.97 12.73
CA GLN A 65 16.64 14.74 13.89
C GLN A 65 15.65 15.84 13.52
N THR A 66 15.54 16.16 12.23
CA THR A 66 14.61 17.19 11.74
C THR A 66 13.17 16.68 11.80
N PHE A 67 12.27 17.55 12.22
CA PHE A 67 10.83 17.26 12.21
C PHE A 67 10.23 17.51 10.82
N GLU A 68 9.34 16.62 10.41
CA GLU A 68 8.60 16.68 9.16
C GLU A 68 7.12 16.41 9.44
N GLU A 69 6.25 17.28 8.92
CA GLU A 69 4.80 17.08 8.95
C GLU A 69 4.40 16.25 7.73
N ARG A 70 3.64 15.17 7.96
CA ARG A 70 3.05 14.35 6.91
C ARG A 70 1.55 14.20 7.12
N PHE A 71 0.87 13.94 6.02
CA PHE A 71 -0.57 13.78 5.92
C PHE A 71 -0.90 12.36 5.48
N LEU A 72 -1.82 11.70 6.18
CA LEU A 72 -2.32 10.38 5.79
C LEU A 72 -3.38 10.56 4.71
N ILE A 73 -3.09 10.06 3.52
CA ILE A 73 -3.92 10.25 2.32
C ILE A 73 -4.67 8.98 2.00
N LYS A 74 -5.99 9.12 1.84
CA LYS A 74 -6.81 8.14 1.14
C LYS A 74 -6.88 8.53 -0.33
N TRP A 75 -6.32 7.70 -1.18
CA TRP A 75 -6.32 7.88 -2.64
C TRP A 75 -7.68 7.51 -3.24
N ALA A 76 -8.04 8.20 -4.33
CA ALA A 76 -9.16 7.77 -5.18
C ALA A 76 -8.84 6.40 -5.78
N ASP A 77 -9.88 5.61 -6.02
CA ASP A 77 -9.82 4.33 -6.75
C ASP A 77 -8.97 3.21 -6.11
N LEU A 78 -8.29 3.49 -5.00
CA LEU A 78 -7.62 2.51 -4.15
C LEU A 78 -8.41 2.26 -2.86
N SER A 79 -8.23 1.09 -2.25
CA SER A 79 -8.82 0.78 -0.94
C SER A 79 -8.08 1.50 0.21
N TYR A 80 -8.61 1.43 1.45
CA TYR A 80 -7.94 2.01 2.63
C TYR A 80 -6.61 1.31 2.98
N LEU A 81 -6.35 0.12 2.41
CA LEU A 81 -5.06 -0.56 2.54
C LEU A 81 -3.90 0.23 1.92
N HIS A 82 -4.19 1.07 0.92
CA HIS A 82 -3.18 1.85 0.21
C HIS A 82 -3.08 3.29 0.73
N CYS A 83 -3.58 3.58 1.93
CA CYS A 83 -3.34 4.89 2.53
C CYS A 83 -1.83 5.11 2.76
N SER A 84 -1.34 6.31 2.46
CA SER A 84 0.09 6.63 2.55
C SER A 84 0.34 7.98 3.22
N TRP A 85 1.56 8.17 3.75
CA TRP A 85 1.98 9.37 4.44
C TRP A 85 2.79 10.27 3.53
N GLU A 86 2.22 11.42 3.20
CA GLU A 86 2.78 12.34 2.21
C GLU A 86 3.10 13.70 2.79
N THR A 87 4.12 14.37 2.25
CA THR A 87 4.39 15.75 2.62
C THR A 87 3.42 16.70 1.93
N ARG A 88 3.14 17.85 2.55
CA ARG A 88 2.34 18.90 1.92
C ARG A 88 2.92 19.32 0.57
N LYS A 89 4.25 19.42 0.48
CA LYS A 89 4.96 19.83 -0.73
C LYS A 89 4.68 18.86 -1.87
N ASP A 90 4.87 17.57 -1.63
CA ASP A 90 4.67 16.55 -2.67
C ASP A 90 3.22 16.53 -3.16
N LEU A 91 2.25 16.67 -2.25
CA LEU A 91 0.83 16.73 -2.62
C LEU A 91 0.50 17.92 -3.51
N ILE A 92 1.03 19.10 -3.21
CA ILE A 92 0.77 20.31 -4.01
C ILE A 92 1.46 20.23 -5.37
N ASP A 93 2.67 19.69 -5.40
CA ASP A 93 3.50 19.63 -6.61
C ASP A 93 3.01 18.54 -7.59
N GLN A 94 2.46 17.43 -7.07
CA GLN A 94 2.13 16.23 -7.85
C GLN A 94 0.64 16.01 -8.08
N VAL A 95 -0.25 16.61 -7.27
CA VAL A 95 -1.70 16.40 -7.36
C VAL A 95 -2.44 17.70 -7.66
N GLU A 96 -3.13 17.73 -8.79
CA GLU A 96 -3.94 18.88 -9.18
C GLU A 96 -5.06 19.14 -8.15
N GLY A 97 -5.19 20.39 -7.73
CA GLY A 97 -6.24 20.80 -6.80
C GLY A 97 -6.03 20.35 -5.34
N ALA A 98 -4.85 19.83 -4.96
CA ALA A 98 -4.56 19.37 -3.60
C ALA A 98 -4.88 20.42 -2.50
N GLN A 99 -4.72 21.72 -2.80
CA GLN A 99 -5.01 22.82 -1.87
C GLN A 99 -6.45 22.83 -1.33
N ALA A 100 -7.43 22.42 -2.15
CA ALA A 100 -8.83 22.37 -1.72
C ALA A 100 -9.07 21.29 -0.64
N TYR A 101 -8.32 20.19 -0.72
CA TYR A 101 -8.38 19.11 0.28
C TYR A 101 -7.81 19.55 1.62
N PHE A 102 -6.71 20.31 1.63
CA PHE A 102 -6.18 20.90 2.87
C PHE A 102 -7.18 21.84 3.52
N SER A 103 -7.77 22.77 2.75
CA SER A 103 -8.79 23.69 3.27
C SER A 103 -9.98 22.95 3.88
N THR A 104 -10.41 21.86 3.23
CA THR A 104 -11.52 21.03 3.74
C THR A 104 -11.12 20.23 4.98
N PHE A 105 -9.91 19.67 4.99
CA PHE A 105 -9.37 18.91 6.10
C PHE A 105 -9.26 19.78 7.35
N PHE A 106 -8.54 20.91 7.30
CA PHE A 106 -8.35 21.77 8.47
C PHE A 106 -9.65 22.35 9.04
N ARG A 107 -10.69 22.52 8.20
CA ARG A 107 -12.01 22.96 8.65
C ARG A 107 -12.79 21.85 9.38
N LYS A 108 -12.57 20.59 9.05
CA LYS A 108 -13.31 19.43 9.58
C LYS A 108 -12.53 18.65 10.64
N SER A 109 -11.21 18.69 10.59
CA SER A 109 -10.33 17.93 11.46
C SER A 109 -10.38 18.44 12.88
N GLN A 110 -10.35 17.54 13.85
CA GLN A 110 -10.17 17.84 15.26
C GLN A 110 -8.89 17.15 15.73
N ASP A 111 -8.01 17.89 16.40
CA ASP A 111 -6.71 17.40 16.90
C ASP A 111 -5.85 16.67 15.86
N GLY A 112 -5.97 17.07 14.59
CA GLY A 112 -5.22 16.47 13.48
C GLY A 112 -5.83 15.19 12.91
N TYR A 113 -7.04 14.80 13.32
CA TYR A 113 -7.78 13.66 12.79
C TYR A 113 -9.06 14.12 12.10
N LEU A 114 -9.40 13.53 10.96
CA LEU A 114 -10.66 13.79 10.29
C LEU A 114 -11.84 13.05 10.95
N PHE A 115 -11.61 11.84 11.41
CA PHE A 115 -12.60 11.02 12.10
C PHE A 115 -12.53 11.26 13.60
N SER A 116 -13.69 11.36 14.24
CA SER A 116 -13.80 11.45 15.70
C SER A 116 -13.33 10.14 16.37
N PRO A 117 -13.03 10.14 17.69
CA PRO A 117 -12.74 8.92 18.42
C PRO A 117 -13.83 7.83 18.23
N ASP A 118 -15.10 8.20 18.27
CA ASP A 118 -16.21 7.26 18.11
C ASP A 118 -16.28 6.67 16.68
N GLU A 119 -15.92 7.44 15.65
CA GLU A 119 -15.90 6.98 14.26
C GLU A 119 -14.66 6.15 13.89
N ARG A 120 -13.58 6.27 14.67
CA ARG A 120 -12.37 5.46 14.49
C ARG A 120 -12.49 4.10 15.16
N ASP A 121 -13.44 3.95 16.08
CA ASP A 121 -13.52 2.78 16.97
C ASP A 121 -12.15 2.54 17.65
N ASP A 122 -11.70 1.29 17.74
CA ASP A 122 -10.35 0.93 18.23
C ASP A 122 -9.22 1.21 17.21
N GLY A 123 -9.48 1.97 16.15
CA GLY A 123 -8.51 2.32 15.10
C GLY A 123 -7.69 3.58 15.39
N ASP A 124 -6.44 3.61 14.91
CA ASP A 124 -5.56 4.77 15.08
C ASP A 124 -6.04 6.01 14.30
N TYR A 125 -6.51 5.80 13.06
CA TYR A 125 -6.82 6.89 12.12
C TYR A 125 -8.21 6.80 11.51
N PHE A 126 -8.74 5.59 11.36
CA PHE A 126 -10.04 5.26 10.79
C PHE A 126 -10.43 3.87 11.30
N ASP A 127 -11.71 3.53 11.17
CA ASP A 127 -12.26 2.21 11.57
C ASP A 127 -11.48 1.04 10.92
N PRO A 128 -10.89 0.13 11.71
CA PRO A 128 -10.18 -1.05 11.20
C PRO A 128 -11.01 -1.92 10.24
N ALA A 129 -12.35 -1.87 10.30
CA ALA A 129 -13.22 -2.56 9.37
C ALA A 129 -13.01 -2.11 7.91
N PHE A 130 -12.47 -0.92 7.65
CA PHE A 130 -12.22 -0.42 6.29
C PHE A 130 -11.08 -1.14 5.57
N THR A 131 -10.22 -1.87 6.28
CA THR A 131 -9.19 -2.73 5.70
C THR A 131 -9.58 -4.21 5.74
N GLN A 132 -10.72 -4.55 6.32
CA GLN A 132 -11.21 -5.92 6.39
C GLN A 132 -11.93 -6.32 5.10
N ILE A 133 -11.50 -7.45 4.52
CA ILE A 133 -12.15 -8.00 3.33
C ILE A 133 -13.42 -8.74 3.78
N HIS A 134 -14.59 -8.27 3.33
CA HIS A 134 -15.86 -8.93 3.62
C HIS A 134 -16.12 -10.14 2.70
N ARG A 135 -15.97 -9.95 1.38
CA ARG A 135 -16.14 -11.02 0.39
C ARG A 135 -15.38 -10.71 -0.90
N ILE A 136 -14.90 -11.76 -1.55
CA ILE A 136 -14.42 -11.68 -2.93
C ILE A 136 -15.65 -11.72 -3.85
N LEU A 137 -15.78 -10.73 -4.73
CA LEU A 137 -16.89 -10.62 -5.69
C LEU A 137 -16.53 -11.26 -7.03
N GLU A 138 -15.29 -11.11 -7.46
CA GLU A 138 -14.80 -11.51 -8.77
C GLU A 138 -13.32 -11.90 -8.67
N VAL A 139 -12.91 -12.85 -9.51
CA VAL A 139 -11.50 -13.28 -9.64
C VAL A 139 -11.21 -13.37 -11.13
N GLU A 140 -10.28 -12.55 -11.62
CA GLU A 140 -9.77 -12.62 -12.98
C GLU A 140 -8.55 -13.55 -13.02
N TRP A 141 -8.54 -14.50 -13.95
CA TRP A 141 -7.46 -15.47 -14.11
C TRP A 141 -6.59 -15.10 -15.32
N ASN A 142 -5.46 -14.46 -15.06
CA ASN A 142 -4.49 -14.08 -16.09
C ASN A 142 -3.53 -15.25 -16.38
N GLY A 143 -3.99 -16.27 -17.13
CA GLY A 143 -3.15 -17.36 -17.68
C GLY A 143 -3.52 -18.79 -17.27
N ASP A 144 -2.60 -19.74 -17.54
CA ASP A 144 -2.76 -21.21 -17.52
C ASP A 144 -3.11 -21.86 -16.17
N VAL A 145 -3.45 -21.07 -15.15
CA VAL A 145 -3.88 -21.59 -13.86
C VAL A 145 -5.29 -22.13 -14.02
N LYS A 146 -5.40 -23.43 -14.30
CA LYS A 146 -6.68 -24.10 -14.38
C LYS A 146 -7.38 -23.98 -13.02
N PRO A 147 -8.59 -23.41 -12.95
CA PRO A 147 -9.33 -23.33 -11.71
C PRO A 147 -9.45 -24.72 -11.10
N TRP A 148 -9.37 -24.78 -9.77
CA TRP A 148 -9.60 -26.01 -9.03
C TRP A 148 -11.01 -26.52 -9.33
N SER A 149 -11.12 -27.53 -10.19
CA SER A 149 -12.38 -28.20 -10.49
C SER A 149 -12.63 -29.26 -9.44
N ALA A 150 -13.85 -29.31 -8.87
CA ALA A 150 -14.28 -30.33 -7.92
C ALA A 150 -14.01 -31.76 -8.42
N ASP A 151 -14.03 -31.97 -9.73
CA ASP A 151 -13.72 -33.26 -10.37
C ASP A 151 -12.28 -33.77 -10.11
N LYS A 152 -11.36 -32.91 -9.64
CA LYS A 152 -9.98 -33.25 -9.30
C LYS A 152 -9.75 -33.48 -7.80
N GLU A 153 -10.73 -33.22 -6.93
CA GLU A 153 -10.59 -33.45 -5.48
C GLU A 153 -10.29 -34.92 -5.15
N ALA A 154 -10.86 -35.86 -5.92
CA ALA A 154 -10.65 -37.28 -5.71
C ALA A 154 -9.22 -37.77 -6.05
N SER A 155 -8.44 -36.96 -6.79
CA SER A 155 -7.08 -37.30 -7.23
C SER A 155 -6.01 -36.36 -6.72
N ALA A 156 -6.39 -35.27 -6.05
CA ALA A 156 -5.44 -34.25 -5.63
C ALA A 156 -4.64 -34.73 -4.42
N THR A 157 -3.32 -34.64 -4.53
CA THR A 157 -2.44 -34.84 -3.38
C THR A 157 -2.47 -33.59 -2.49
N PRO A 158 -2.14 -33.71 -1.19
CA PRO A 158 -1.96 -32.55 -0.33
C PRO A 158 -0.97 -31.53 -0.89
N GLU A 159 0.05 -32.01 -1.61
CA GLU A 159 1.05 -31.19 -2.29
C GLU A 159 0.43 -30.37 -3.44
N ASP A 160 -0.49 -30.95 -4.23
CA ASP A 160 -1.24 -30.26 -5.29
C ASP A 160 -2.15 -29.15 -4.74
N ALA A 161 -2.58 -29.27 -3.48
CA ALA A 161 -3.36 -28.26 -2.77
C ALA A 161 -2.48 -27.22 -2.04
N GLY A 162 -1.15 -27.29 -2.19
CA GLY A 162 -0.21 -26.41 -1.48
C GLY A 162 -0.15 -26.66 0.03
N ILE A 163 -0.65 -27.80 0.50
CA ILE A 163 -0.65 -28.19 1.91
C ILE A 163 0.70 -28.84 2.21
N VAL A 164 1.57 -28.10 2.90
CA VAL A 164 2.83 -28.63 3.43
C VAL A 164 2.50 -29.52 4.63
N MET A 165 2.61 -30.84 4.45
CA MET A 165 2.52 -31.79 5.55
C MET A 165 3.84 -31.77 6.34
N ASP A 166 3.76 -31.69 7.67
CA ASP A 166 4.93 -31.86 8.53
C ASP A 166 5.62 -33.18 8.19
N LYS A 167 6.93 -33.11 7.93
CA LYS A 167 7.75 -34.31 7.79
C LYS A 167 7.64 -35.07 9.10
N LYS A 168 7.14 -36.31 9.03
CA LYS A 168 7.25 -37.23 10.16
C LYS A 168 8.73 -37.36 10.48
N ASP A 169 9.13 -36.85 11.63
CA ASP A 169 10.38 -37.24 12.26
C ASP A 169 10.30 -38.75 12.54
N GLU A 170 10.79 -39.56 11.61
CA GLU A 170 11.23 -40.91 11.90
C GLU A 170 12.45 -40.79 12.82
N ASP A 171 12.19 -40.79 14.12
CA ASP A 171 12.95 -41.56 15.14
C ASP A 171 12.46 -41.21 16.55
N GLY A 172 11.18 -41.52 16.80
CA GLY A 172 10.70 -41.72 18.16
C GLY A 172 11.28 -43.02 18.73
N THR A 173 12.48 -42.97 19.30
CA THR A 173 13.06 -44.07 20.09
C THR A 173 12.27 -44.22 21.40
N GLY A 174 11.14 -44.91 21.29
CA GLY A 174 10.41 -45.43 22.44
C GLY A 174 11.12 -46.65 23.01
N ARG A 175 11.69 -46.45 24.21
CA ARG A 175 12.30 -47.40 25.17
C ARG A 175 13.81 -47.58 25.12
#